data_AF-A0A3P7MJF7-F1
#
_entry.id   AF-A0A3P7MJF7-F1
#
_cell.length_a   1.000
_cell.length_b   1.000
_cell.length_c   1.000
_cell.angle_alpha   90.00
_cell.angle_beta   90.00
_cell.angle_gamma   90.00
#
_symmetry.space_group_name_H-M   'P 1'
#
loop_
_entity.id
_entity.type
_entity.pdbx_description
1 polymer ?
#
loop_
_entity_poly.entity_id
_entity_poly.type
_entity_poly.pdbx_seq_one_letter_code
_entity_poly.pdbx_strand_id
1 'polypeptide(L)'
;MHYMATFSVLDESRWPEQAPLAFVRRHYAAADLKADGSCQTLLGVLGGYNGRHHLSSCEVYDVTRDRWYSLPDMQKARAWVPAASCQPGDCRMFVFGGYNSSGALASVEYCHL
;
A
#
# COMPACT_ATOMS: atom_id res chain seq x y z
N MET A 1 37.30 8.99 27.80
CA MET A 1 36.33 7.94 27.47
C MET A 1 35.52 8.41 26.28
N HIS A 2 35.79 7.90 25.08
CA HIS A 2 34.96 8.12 23.89
C HIS A 2 34.29 6.79 23.56
N TYR A 3 32.97 6.75 23.64
CA TYR A 3 32.16 5.61 23.24
C TYR A 3 31.93 5.74 21.73
N MET A 4 32.67 4.98 20.92
CA MET A 4 32.33 4.83 19.50
C MET A 4 31.31 3.71 19.40
N ALA A 5 30.04 4.06 19.25
CA ALA A 5 29.02 3.10 18.85
C ALA A 5 29.32 2.65 17.42
N THR A 6 29.72 1.39 17.25
CA THR A 6 29.82 0.76 15.94
C THR A 6 28.42 0.56 15.38
N PHE A 7 27.99 1.48 14.51
CA PHE A 7 26.90 1.19 13.57
C PHE A 7 27.43 0.16 12.58
N SER A 8 27.02 -1.09 12.73
CA SER A 8 27.22 -2.10 11.68
C SER A 8 26.39 -1.68 10.47
N VAL A 9 27.07 -1.29 9.40
CA VAL A 9 26.49 -1.18 8.07
C VAL A 9 25.84 -2.53 7.77
N LEU A 10 24.52 -2.56 7.64
CA LEU A 10 23.80 -3.75 7.21
C LEU A 10 24.34 -4.14 5.82
N ASP A 11 24.52 -5.43 5.57
CA ASP A 11 24.82 -5.95 4.23
C ASP A 11 23.60 -5.69 3.32
N GLU A 12 23.52 -4.48 2.74
CA GLU A 12 22.41 -3.94 1.92
C GLU A 12 22.23 -4.65 0.56
N SER A 13 22.94 -5.75 0.31
CA SER A 13 22.95 -6.44 -0.99
C SER A 13 21.88 -7.53 -1.14
N ARG A 14 21.07 -7.76 -0.11
CA ARG A 14 20.07 -8.85 -0.07
C ARG A 14 18.65 -8.30 -0.08
N TRP A 15 17.77 -8.95 -0.83
CA TRP A 15 16.33 -8.68 -0.86
C TRP A 15 15.60 -9.74 -0.01
N PRO A 16 15.52 -9.59 1.33
CA PRO A 16 14.85 -10.57 2.17
C PRO A 16 13.35 -10.58 1.89
N GLU A 17 12.77 -11.77 1.80
CA GLU A 17 11.32 -11.94 1.72
C GLU A 17 10.66 -11.48 3.02
N GLN A 18 9.57 -10.71 2.89
CA GLN A 18 8.74 -10.24 4.00
C GLN A 18 7.39 -10.99 3.99
N ALA A 19 6.51 -10.70 4.93
CA ALA A 19 5.17 -11.29 4.95
C ALA A 19 4.47 -11.11 3.59
N PRO A 20 3.98 -12.20 2.98
CA PRO A 20 3.33 -12.13 1.69
C PRO A 20 2.00 -11.37 1.80
N LEU A 21 1.59 -10.72 0.71
CA LEU A 21 0.26 -10.13 0.57
C LEU A 21 -0.82 -11.14 0.99
N ALA A 22 -1.86 -10.69 1.71
CA ALA A 22 -2.94 -11.61 2.06
C ALA A 22 -3.75 -12.03 0.83
N PHE A 23 -3.77 -11.19 -0.21
CA PHE A 23 -4.34 -11.51 -1.51
C PHE A 23 -3.37 -11.28 -2.66
N VAL A 24 -3.18 -12.31 -3.50
CA VAL A 24 -2.39 -12.21 -4.73
C VAL A 24 -3.01 -11.17 -5.66
N ARG A 25 -2.21 -10.20 -6.10
CA ARG A 25 -2.63 -9.11 -6.96
C ARG A 25 -1.50 -8.65 -7.87
N ARG A 26 -1.87 -8.19 -9.07
CA ARG A 26 -1.00 -7.44 -10.01
C ARG A 26 -1.72 -6.19 -10.49
N HIS A 27 -0.98 -5.23 -11.05
CA HIS A 27 -1.54 -3.98 -11.57
C HIS A 27 -2.37 -3.17 -10.56
N TYR A 28 -1.93 -3.18 -9.31
CA TYR A 28 -2.49 -2.41 -8.20
C TYR A 28 -1.85 -1.03 -8.12
N ALA A 29 -2.43 -0.14 -7.31
CA ALA A 29 -1.78 1.09 -6.90
C ALA A 29 -1.12 0.88 -5.53
N ALA A 30 -0.01 1.59 -5.28
CA ALA A 30 0.65 1.58 -3.98
C ALA A 30 0.97 3.01 -3.51
N ALA A 31 0.92 3.23 -2.20
CA ALA A 31 1.27 4.51 -1.57
C ALA A 31 1.82 4.29 -0.17
N ASP A 32 2.74 5.14 0.27
CA ASP A 32 3.14 5.21 1.67
C ASP A 32 2.18 6.09 2.47
N LEU A 33 1.83 5.65 3.68
CA LEU A 33 1.16 6.43 4.71
C LEU A 33 2.10 6.56 5.90
N LYS A 34 2.29 7.81 6.33
CA LYS A 34 2.80 8.11 7.67
C LYS A 34 1.63 8.55 8.51
N ALA A 35 1.22 7.72 9.48
CA ALA A 35 0.21 8.11 10.44
C ALA A 35 0.75 9.28 11.29
N ASP A 36 -0.05 10.32 11.46
CA ASP A 36 0.36 11.57 12.10
C ASP A 36 0.92 11.35 13.52
N GLY A 37 2.00 12.04 13.86
CA GLY A 37 2.65 11.93 15.17
C GLY A 37 3.25 10.55 15.52
N SER A 38 3.08 9.54 14.67
CA SER A 38 3.62 8.19 14.86
C SER A 38 4.89 7.98 14.03
N CYS A 39 5.83 7.18 14.54
CA CYS A 39 6.94 6.66 13.73
C CYS A 39 6.51 5.47 12.85
N GLN A 40 5.20 5.20 12.72
CA GLN A 40 4.70 4.05 12.00
C GLN A 40 4.62 4.36 10.51
N THR A 41 5.35 3.58 9.72
CA THR A 41 5.26 3.61 8.25
C THR A 41 4.34 2.48 7.81
N LEU A 42 3.27 2.85 7.12
CA LEU A 42 2.30 1.94 6.54
C LEU A 42 2.41 1.99 5.02
N LEU A 43 2.39 0.84 4.35
CA LEU A 43 2.39 0.76 2.88
C LEU A 43 1.05 0.25 2.39
N GLY A 44 0.28 1.10 1.74
CA GLY A 44 -1.01 0.75 1.15
C GLY A 44 -0.86 0.11 -0.21
N VAL A 45 -1.64 -0.93 -0.47
CA VAL A 45 -1.83 -1.54 -1.79
C VAL A 45 -3.32 -1.62 -2.08
N LEU A 46 -3.75 -0.96 -3.17
CA LEU A 46 -5.16 -0.71 -3.47
C LEU A 46 -5.53 -1.34 -4.83
N GLY A 47 -6.57 -2.17 -4.82
CA GLY A 47 -7.09 -2.82 -6.02
C GLY A 47 -6.11 -3.76 -6.71
N GLY A 48 -6.22 -3.88 -8.03
CA GLY A 48 -5.43 -4.79 -8.85
C GLY A 48 -6.25 -5.94 -9.41
N TYR A 49 -5.57 -6.95 -9.93
CA TYR A 49 -6.16 -8.11 -10.60
C TYR A 49 -5.54 -9.39 -10.06
N ASN A 50 -6.37 -10.35 -9.64
CA ASN A 50 -5.92 -11.62 -9.05
C ASN A 50 -5.77 -12.77 -10.05
N GLY A 51 -5.83 -12.49 -11.36
CA GLY A 51 -5.85 -13.52 -12.40
C GLY A 51 -7.25 -13.83 -12.94
N ARG A 52 -8.30 -13.49 -12.17
CA ARG A 52 -9.70 -13.76 -12.53
C ARG A 52 -10.61 -12.52 -12.46
N HIS A 53 -10.41 -11.66 -11.48
CA HIS A 53 -11.27 -10.51 -11.20
C HIS A 53 -10.44 -9.25 -10.91
N HIS A 54 -11.00 -8.10 -11.30
CA HIS A 54 -10.58 -6.81 -10.79
C HIS A 54 -10.95 -6.74 -9.30
N LEU A 55 -10.07 -6.18 -8.47
CA LEU A 55 -10.22 -6.14 -7.03
C LEU A 55 -10.69 -4.76 -6.57
N SER A 56 -11.68 -4.74 -5.68
CA SER A 56 -12.03 -3.61 -4.82
C SER A 56 -11.20 -3.58 -3.53
N SER A 57 -10.62 -4.72 -3.16
CA SER A 57 -9.95 -4.88 -1.88
C SER A 57 -8.67 -4.07 -1.78
N CYS A 58 -8.45 -3.58 -0.57
CA CYS A 58 -7.34 -2.71 -0.19
C CYS A 58 -6.66 -3.31 1.03
N GLU A 59 -5.34 -3.25 1.07
CA GLU A 59 -4.54 -3.79 2.16
C GLU A 59 -3.46 -2.79 2.56
N VAL A 60 -3.07 -2.81 3.83
CA VAL A 60 -1.97 -2.00 4.35
C VAL A 60 -0.97 -2.90 5.05
N TYR A 61 0.31 -2.68 4.75
CA TYR A 61 1.42 -3.37 5.36
C TYR A 61 2.04 -2.50 6.45
N ASP A 62 2.10 -3.04 7.66
CA ASP A 62 2.79 -2.45 8.78
C ASP A 62 4.26 -2.89 8.77
N VAL A 63 5.14 -1.97 8.38
CA VAL A 63 6.59 -2.24 8.25
C VAL A 63 7.21 -2.64 9.60
N THR A 64 6.70 -2.11 10.71
CA THR A 64 7.25 -2.39 12.04
C THR A 64 6.87 -3.79 12.52
N ARG A 65 5.71 -4.29 12.08
CA ARG A 65 5.16 -5.58 12.53
C ARG A 65 5.31 -6.71 11.51
N ASP A 66 5.83 -6.41 10.32
CA ASP A 66 5.89 -7.35 9.19
C ASP A 66 4.54 -8.05 8.97
N ARG A 67 3.47 -7.25 8.83
CA ARG A 67 2.11 -7.79 8.77
C ARG A 67 1.17 -6.95 7.91
N TRP A 68 0.33 -7.65 7.15
CA TRP A 68 -0.76 -7.06 6.38
C TRP A 68 -2.06 -6.98 7.18
N TYR A 69 -2.81 -5.91 6.93
CA TYR A 69 -4.14 -5.63 7.45
C TYR A 69 -5.07 -5.23 6.32
N SER A 70 -6.33 -5.69 6.37
CA SER A 70 -7.34 -5.28 5.39
C SER A 70 -7.85 -3.88 5.69
N LEU A 71 -8.09 -3.11 4.63
CA LEU A 71 -8.82 -1.85 4.67
C LEU A 71 -10.24 -2.05 4.11
N PRO A 72 -11.14 -1.08 4.31
CA PRO A 72 -12.41 -1.08 3.60
C PRO A 72 -12.22 -1.19 2.08
N ASP A 73 -13.08 -1.98 1.44
CA ASP A 73 -13.12 -2.12 0.00
C ASP A 73 -13.52 -0.80 -0.70
N MET A 74 -12.94 -0.56 -1.87
CA MET A 74 -13.43 0.49 -2.79
C MET A 74 -14.83 0.15 -3.30
N GLN A 75 -15.62 1.18 -3.63
CA GLN A 75 -16.89 1.01 -4.31
C GLN A 75 -16.72 0.43 -5.72
N LYS A 76 -15.63 0.78 -6.39
CA LYS A 76 -15.30 0.24 -7.72
C LYS A 76 -13.98 -0.51 -7.68
N ALA A 77 -14.08 -1.80 -8.04
CA ALA A 77 -12.90 -2.57 -8.40
C ALA A 77 -12.14 -1.88 -9.54
N ARG A 78 -10.80 -1.85 -9.44
CA ARG A 78 -9.92 -1.19 -10.41
C ARG A 78 -8.56 -1.88 -10.50
N ALA A 79 -7.99 -1.95 -11.70
CA ALA A 79 -6.65 -2.50 -11.95
C ALA A 79 -5.97 -1.79 -13.14
N TRP A 80 -4.87 -2.37 -13.62
CA TRP A 80 -4.05 -1.97 -14.77
C TRP A 80 -3.11 -0.79 -14.49
N VAL A 81 -3.68 0.40 -14.32
CA VAL A 81 -2.93 1.64 -14.09
C VAL A 81 -3.64 2.58 -13.09
N PRO A 82 -4.11 2.10 -11.91
CA PRO A 82 -4.57 3.02 -10.88
C PRO A 82 -3.35 3.72 -10.25
N ALA A 83 -3.52 4.99 -9.89
CA ALA A 83 -2.54 5.71 -9.07
C ALA A 83 -3.05 5.80 -7.63
N ALA A 84 -2.15 5.86 -6.65
CA ALA A 84 -2.50 6.11 -5.26
C ALA A 84 -1.64 7.23 -4.69
N SER A 85 -2.19 7.96 -3.72
CA SER A 85 -1.47 8.99 -2.99
C SER A 85 -2.04 9.11 -1.58
N CYS A 86 -1.19 9.40 -0.61
CA CYS A 86 -1.59 9.70 0.74
C CYS A 86 -1.47 11.20 1.00
N GLN A 87 -2.45 11.78 1.70
CA GLN A 87 -2.35 13.16 2.17
C GLN A 87 -1.73 13.19 3.58
N PRO A 88 -0.55 13.80 3.77
CA PRO A 88 0.02 13.98 5.10
C PRO A 88 -0.93 14.80 6.00
N GLY A 89 -1.16 14.32 7.23
CA GLY A 89 -1.92 15.03 8.26
C GLY A 89 -3.43 14.76 8.33
N ASP A 90 -4.02 14.03 7.37
CA ASP A 90 -5.45 13.65 7.38
C ASP A 90 -5.65 12.13 7.33
N CYS A 91 -4.55 11.36 7.37
CA CYS A 91 -4.56 9.90 7.31
C CYS A 91 -5.46 9.32 6.19
N ARG A 92 -5.52 10.00 5.04
CA ARG A 92 -6.32 9.57 3.88
C ARG A 92 -5.47 8.96 2.80
N MET A 93 -5.88 7.78 2.34
CA MET A 93 -5.38 7.18 1.11
C MET A 93 -6.36 7.41 -0.03
N PHE A 94 -5.86 8.03 -1.10
CA PHE A 94 -6.59 8.28 -2.35
C PHE A 94 -6.17 7.27 -3.41
N VAL A 95 -7.12 6.94 -4.28
CA VAL A 95 -6.90 6.13 -5.47
C VAL A 95 -7.58 6.75 -6.68
N PHE A 96 -6.86 6.82 -7.79
CA PHE A 96 -7.24 7.54 -9.00
C PHE A 96 -7.32 6.59 -10.18
N GLY A 97 -8.42 6.66 -10.93
CA GLY A 97 -8.58 5.98 -12.20
C GLY A 97 -8.34 4.47 -12.20
N GLY A 98 -7.64 3.95 -13.21
CA GLY A 98 -7.54 2.53 -13.48
C GLY A 98 -8.66 2.03 -14.39
N TYR A 99 -8.81 0.72 -14.49
CA TYR A 99 -9.71 0.07 -15.45
C TYR A 99 -10.41 -1.13 -14.82
N ASN A 100 -11.66 -1.36 -15.21
CA ASN A 100 -12.44 -2.54 -14.81
C ASN A 100 -13.32 -3.06 -15.96
N SER A 101 -14.24 -3.99 -15.67
CA SER A 101 -15.13 -4.58 -16.69
C SER A 101 -16.03 -3.59 -17.42
N SER A 102 -16.23 -2.39 -16.86
CA SER A 102 -17.01 -1.31 -17.47
C SER A 102 -16.14 -0.31 -18.24
N GLY A 103 -14.82 -0.47 -18.25
CA GLY A 103 -13.88 0.39 -18.97
C GLY A 103 -12.95 1.20 -18.04
N ALA A 104 -12.39 2.26 -18.61
CA ALA A 104 -11.52 3.19 -17.90
C ALA A 104 -12.33 4.01 -16.88
N LEU A 105 -11.76 4.18 -15.69
CA LEU A 105 -12.38 4.92 -14.60
C LEU A 105 -11.84 6.34 -14.55
N ALA A 106 -12.74 7.32 -14.49
CA ALA A 106 -12.40 8.71 -14.14
C ALA A 106 -12.59 9.00 -12.63
N SER A 107 -13.10 8.02 -11.87
CA SER A 107 -13.44 8.21 -10.45
C SER A 107 -12.21 8.18 -9.54
N VAL A 108 -12.23 9.10 -8.59
CA VAL A 108 -11.34 9.13 -7.43
C VAL A 108 -12.11 8.62 -6.22
N GLU A 109 -11.49 7.73 -5.45
CA GLU A 109 -12.02 7.25 -4.17
C GLU A 109 -10.98 7.47 -3.09
N TYR A 110 -11.40 7.56 -1.83
CA TYR A 110 -10.50 7.62 -0.69
C TYR A 110 -11.07 6.85 0.50
N CYS A 111 -10.18 6.45 1.40
CA CYS A 111 -10.54 5.97 2.73
C CYS A 111 -9.69 6.69 3.80
N HIS A 112 -10.22 6.75 5.01
CA HIS A 112 -9.46 7.13 6.20
C HIS A 112 -8.82 5.90 6.82
N LEU A 113 -7.63 6.09 7.38
CA LEU A 113 -6.86 5.10 8.15
C LEU A 113 -6.91 5.40 9.64
#